data_AF-A0A7J4SCP7-F1
#
_entry.id   AF-A0A7J4SCP7-F1
#
_cell.length_a   1.000
_cell.length_b   1.000
_cell.length_c   1.000
_cell.angle_alpha   90.00
_cell.angle_beta   90.00
_cell.angle_gamma   90.00
#
_symmetry.space_group_name_H-M   'P 1'
#
loop_
_entity.id
_entity.type
_entity.pdbx_description
1 polymer ?
#
loop_
_entity_poly.entity_id
_entity_poly.type
_entity_poly.pdbx_seq_one_letter_code
_entity_poly.pdbx_strand_id
1 'polypeptide(L)'
;DMGRWLPHLIGLITPLVTIVGILAGGWWMGATLYLALGVYPILDLIAGQSSDTNPLEEGKAFNYIVHAHAILVPLVILVLLYTALVNYTPFVWLGALSVGLSSGASGIVTAHELGHRRPRSASWWLSRLDLMCVLYLHFTIEHNYTHHKHWAKSRDPTSSPWGRNVYYHFIRTIPLQVKGAYRAKPKDVKVSMTVQGIMLLIMLIISPIVLGVFLLQAFVAIYLLEFVNYLQHHGLVRQEGERANASHAWESRHRWSRWTLLELPLHPSHHLKASTPYQKLDSHDESPQLPNGYYVMFWTALIPPLFHHRMKQSYNAYKQQVS
;
A
#
# COMPACT_ATOMS: atom_id res chain seq x y z
N ASP A 1 12.94 -25.97 5.36
CA ASP A 1 12.01 -24.86 5.02
C ASP A 1 10.81 -24.64 5.97
N MET A 2 10.75 -25.28 7.15
CA MET A 2 9.72 -24.91 8.13
C MET A 2 10.08 -23.56 8.77
N GLY A 3 9.21 -22.56 8.62
CA GLY A 3 9.22 -21.36 9.45
C GLY A 3 9.51 -20.02 8.77
N ARG A 4 10.00 -19.97 7.52
CA ARG A 4 10.33 -18.69 6.85
C ARG A 4 9.11 -17.84 6.46
N TRP A 5 7.95 -18.48 6.33
CA TRP A 5 6.67 -17.78 6.16
C TRP A 5 6.09 -17.29 7.49
N LEU A 6 6.58 -17.74 8.66
CA LEU A 6 6.03 -17.35 9.96
C LEU A 6 6.08 -15.84 10.21
N PRO A 7 7.15 -15.10 9.87
CA PRO A 7 7.16 -13.66 10.08
C PRO A 7 6.06 -12.94 9.30
N HIS A 8 5.65 -13.46 8.14
CA HIS A 8 4.59 -12.87 7.33
C HIS A 8 3.20 -13.04 7.94
N LEU A 9 3.01 -13.97 8.89
CA LEU A 9 1.78 -14.03 9.68
C LEU A 9 1.59 -12.77 10.55
N ILE A 10 2.68 -12.06 10.90
CA ILE A 10 2.60 -10.82 11.69
C ILE A 10 1.77 -9.78 10.94
N GLY A 11 1.83 -9.75 9.60
CA GLY A 11 0.98 -8.87 8.78
C GLY A 11 -0.51 -9.04 9.08
N LEU A 12 -0.97 -10.27 9.31
CA LEU A 12 -2.38 -10.59 9.58
C LEU A 12 -2.86 -10.06 10.93
N ILE A 13 -1.96 -9.67 11.84
CA ILE A 13 -2.34 -9.02 13.11
C ILE A 13 -3.13 -7.74 12.83
N THR A 14 -2.76 -6.98 11.80
CA THR A 14 -3.39 -5.69 11.47
C THR A 14 -4.91 -5.82 11.20
N PRO A 15 -5.38 -6.63 10.24
CA PRO A 15 -6.81 -6.81 10.03
C PRO A 15 -7.52 -7.50 11.21
N LEU A 16 -6.87 -8.43 11.90
CA LEU A 16 -7.47 -9.12 13.05
C LEU A 16 -7.71 -8.16 14.23
N VAL A 17 -6.72 -7.34 14.59
CA VAL A 17 -6.86 -6.30 15.62
C VAL A 17 -7.93 -5.29 15.23
N THR A 18 -8.06 -4.99 13.94
CA THR A 18 -9.12 -4.10 13.44
C THR A 18 -10.51 -4.67 13.70
N ILE A 19 -10.76 -5.94 13.35
CA ILE A 19 -12.05 -6.61 13.61
C ILE A 19 -12.35 -6.63 15.11
N VAL A 20 -11.40 -7.12 15.92
CA VAL A 20 -11.58 -7.23 17.37
C VAL A 20 -11.83 -5.86 17.99
N GLY A 21 -11.10 -4.82 17.55
CA GLY A 21 -11.27 -3.46 18.01
C GLY A 21 -12.65 -2.87 17.70
N ILE A 22 -13.17 -3.09 16.49
CA ILE A 22 -14.52 -2.65 16.12
C ILE A 22 -15.57 -3.36 16.96
N LEU A 23 -15.45 -4.68 17.13
CA LEU A 23 -16.40 -5.49 17.91
C LEU A 23 -16.38 -5.15 19.40
N ALA A 24 -15.22 -4.80 19.96
CA ALA A 24 -15.09 -4.35 21.35
C ALA A 24 -15.70 -2.97 21.60
N GLY A 25 -15.73 -2.10 20.58
CA GLY A 25 -16.37 -0.80 20.64
C GLY A 25 -15.60 0.26 21.45
N GLY A 26 -16.16 1.47 21.52
CA GLY A 26 -15.53 2.59 22.24
C GLY A 26 -14.14 2.94 21.69
N TRP A 27 -13.20 3.23 22.58
CA TRP A 27 -11.81 3.53 22.21
C TRP A 27 -11.09 2.35 21.53
N TRP A 28 -11.55 1.11 21.72
CA TRP A 28 -10.98 -0.05 21.04
C TRP A 28 -11.19 -0.02 19.53
N MET A 29 -12.17 0.74 19.03
CA MET A 29 -12.31 0.98 17.59
C MET A 29 -11.07 1.68 17.00
N GLY A 30 -10.25 2.32 17.83
CA GLY A 30 -8.96 2.92 17.46
C GLY A 30 -7.75 1.96 17.51
N ALA A 31 -7.94 0.68 17.82
CA ALA A 31 -6.83 -0.23 18.11
C ALA A 31 -5.78 -0.31 17.00
N THR A 32 -6.20 -0.37 15.73
CA THR A 32 -5.28 -0.42 14.59
C THR A 32 -4.55 0.89 14.36
N LEU A 33 -5.19 2.02 14.67
CA LEU A 33 -4.53 3.32 14.66
C LEU A 33 -3.38 3.35 15.67
N TYR A 34 -3.64 2.92 16.91
CA TYR A 34 -2.61 2.86 17.96
C TYR A 34 -1.49 1.87 17.60
N LEU A 35 -1.86 0.72 17.04
CA LEU A 35 -0.93 -0.31 16.62
C LEU A 35 -0.03 0.17 15.47
N ALA A 36 -0.62 0.64 14.37
CA ALA A 36 0.10 0.99 13.16
C ALA A 36 0.90 2.29 13.28
N LEU A 37 0.39 3.27 14.04
CA LEU A 37 1.02 4.58 14.17
C LEU A 37 1.86 4.73 15.44
N GLY A 38 1.57 3.98 16.51
CA GLY A 38 2.33 4.02 17.76
C GLY A 38 3.31 2.87 17.90
N VAL A 39 2.81 1.63 17.82
CA VAL A 39 3.59 0.43 18.15
C VAL A 39 4.51 0.00 17.00
N TYR A 40 4.00 -0.07 15.76
CA TYR A 40 4.78 -0.55 14.61
C TYR A 40 6.04 0.27 14.29
N PRO A 41 6.06 1.61 14.39
CA PRO A 41 7.30 2.37 14.21
C PRO A 41 8.39 1.98 15.23
N ILE A 42 8.00 1.67 16.47
CA ILE A 42 8.94 1.24 17.52
C ILE A 42 9.47 -0.16 17.20
N LEU A 43 8.59 -1.08 16.83
CA LEU A 43 8.99 -2.44 16.45
C LEU A 43 9.86 -2.46 15.20
N ASP A 44 9.60 -1.58 14.23
CA ASP A 44 10.37 -1.44 13.00
C ASP A 44 11.79 -0.90 13.24
N LEU A 45 11.98 -0.07 14.27
CA LEU A 45 13.31 0.35 14.73
C LEU A 45 14.05 -0.78 15.46
N ILE A 46 13.36 -1.52 16.35
CA ILE A 46 13.97 -2.57 17.19
C ILE A 46 14.27 -3.84 16.39
N ALA A 47 13.43 -4.20 15.41
CA ALA A 47 13.61 -5.41 14.61
C ALA A 47 14.83 -5.37 13.69
N GLY A 48 15.42 -4.19 13.47
CA GLY A 48 16.61 -4.00 12.65
C GLY A 48 16.37 -4.29 11.16
N GLN A 49 17.46 -4.54 10.45
CA GLN A 49 17.46 -4.76 9.00
C GLN A 49 17.95 -6.16 8.62
N SER A 50 17.63 -6.59 7.41
CA SER A 50 18.16 -7.81 6.80
C SER A 50 18.18 -7.71 5.29
N SER A 51 19.34 -7.99 4.68
CA SER A 51 19.44 -8.28 3.25
C SER A 51 19.15 -9.75 2.94
N ASP A 52 19.06 -10.62 3.95
CA ASP A 52 18.70 -12.02 3.73
C ASP A 52 17.23 -12.11 3.30
N THR A 53 17.05 -12.38 2.02
CA THR A 53 15.78 -12.58 1.31
C THR A 53 15.61 -14.03 0.88
N ASN A 54 16.72 -14.80 0.79
CA ASN A 54 16.84 -16.17 0.29
C ASN A 54 15.57 -16.65 -0.43
N PRO A 55 15.36 -16.19 -1.69
CA PRO A 55 14.07 -16.26 -2.36
C PRO A 55 13.53 -17.68 -2.38
N LEU A 56 12.31 -17.83 -1.89
CA LEU A 56 11.76 -19.16 -1.59
C LEU A 56 11.14 -19.80 -2.83
N GLU A 57 11.38 -21.09 -3.01
CA GLU A 57 10.55 -21.90 -3.91
C GLU A 57 9.08 -21.88 -3.46
N GLU A 58 8.15 -22.16 -4.38
CA GLU A 58 6.71 -21.98 -4.16
C GLU A 58 6.19 -22.72 -2.92
N GLY A 59 6.05 -21.99 -1.81
CA GLY A 59 5.36 -22.48 -0.63
C GLY A 59 3.87 -22.14 -0.69
N LYS A 60 2.99 -23.15 -0.60
CA LYS A 60 1.53 -22.95 -0.45
C LYS A 60 1.18 -21.99 0.68
N ALA A 61 2.00 -21.94 1.74
CA ALA A 61 1.83 -21.05 2.89
C ALA A 61 1.81 -19.56 2.49
N PHE A 62 2.79 -19.08 1.71
CA PHE A 62 2.82 -17.67 1.26
C PHE A 62 1.58 -17.31 0.44
N ASN A 63 1.13 -18.26 -0.39
CA ASN A 63 -0.09 -18.09 -1.15
C ASN A 63 -1.33 -18.02 -0.24
N TYR A 64 -1.41 -18.83 0.82
CA TYR A 64 -2.51 -18.74 1.79
C TYR A 64 -2.48 -17.43 2.57
N ILE A 65 -1.30 -16.94 2.97
CA ILE A 65 -1.16 -15.69 3.73
C ILE A 65 -1.68 -14.50 2.92
N VAL A 66 -1.26 -14.35 1.66
CA VAL A 66 -1.72 -13.24 0.81
C VAL A 66 -3.22 -13.32 0.54
N HIS A 67 -3.80 -14.51 0.35
CA HIS A 67 -5.25 -14.64 0.18
C HIS A 67 -6.01 -14.41 1.50
N ALA A 68 -5.43 -14.76 2.65
CA ALA A 68 -6.02 -14.48 3.94
C ALA A 68 -6.11 -12.97 4.19
N HIS A 69 -5.05 -12.22 3.89
CA HIS A 69 -5.09 -10.75 3.92
C HIS A 69 -6.22 -10.21 3.04
N ALA A 70 -6.33 -10.69 1.80
CA ALA A 70 -7.33 -10.23 0.86
C ALA A 70 -8.76 -10.50 1.34
N ILE A 71 -9.04 -11.72 1.82
CA ILE A 71 -10.37 -12.10 2.32
C ILE A 71 -10.75 -11.29 3.57
N LEU A 72 -9.77 -10.93 4.41
CA LEU A 72 -10.02 -10.15 5.61
C LEU A 72 -10.44 -8.70 5.31
N VAL A 73 -10.04 -8.11 4.18
CA VAL A 73 -10.40 -6.72 3.82
C VAL A 73 -11.92 -6.50 3.69
N PRO A 74 -12.65 -7.22 2.82
CA PRO A 74 -14.10 -7.06 2.74
C PRO A 74 -14.77 -7.43 4.06
N LEU A 75 -14.23 -8.40 4.82
CA LEU A 75 -14.77 -8.73 6.15
C LEU A 75 -14.65 -7.57 7.14
N VAL A 76 -13.47 -6.96 7.27
CA VAL A 76 -13.22 -5.79 8.14
C VAL A 76 -14.17 -4.65 7.77
N ILE A 77 -14.36 -4.37 6.48
CA ILE A 77 -15.26 -3.33 6.01
C ILE A 77 -16.71 -3.68 6.29
N LEU A 78 -17.14 -4.92 6.05
CA LEU A 78 -18.50 -5.36 6.39
C LEU A 78 -18.78 -5.22 7.89
N VAL A 79 -17.83 -5.55 8.75
CA VAL A 79 -17.94 -5.34 10.21
C VAL A 79 -18.09 -3.85 10.53
N LEU A 80 -17.32 -2.96 9.90
CA LEU A 80 -17.47 -1.51 10.05
C LEU A 80 -18.85 -1.02 9.62
N LEU A 81 -19.29 -1.39 8.41
CA LEU A 81 -20.56 -0.92 7.84
C LEU A 81 -21.75 -1.46 8.63
N TYR A 82 -21.69 -2.71 9.08
CA TYR A 82 -22.68 -3.29 9.98
C TYR A 82 -22.74 -2.52 11.31
N THR A 83 -21.60 -2.25 11.94
CA THR A 83 -21.53 -1.47 13.18
C THR A 83 -22.05 -0.04 12.98
N ALA A 84 -21.72 0.60 11.85
CA ALA A 84 -22.22 1.94 11.51
C ALA A 84 -23.73 1.99 11.30
N LEU A 85 -24.33 0.91 10.79
CA LEU A 85 -25.76 0.83 10.50
C LEU A 85 -26.58 0.40 11.72
N VAL A 86 -26.13 -0.61 12.47
CA VAL A 86 -26.93 -1.29 13.50
C VAL A 86 -26.51 -0.89 14.92
N ASN A 87 -25.20 -0.74 15.17
CA ASN A 87 -24.63 -0.51 16.49
C ASN A 87 -23.93 0.86 16.56
N TYR A 88 -24.55 1.88 15.98
CA TYR A 88 -23.91 3.19 15.80
C TYR A 88 -23.51 3.80 17.14
N THR A 89 -22.25 4.22 17.22
CA THR A 89 -21.73 5.14 18.24
C THR A 89 -20.80 6.14 17.55
N PRO A 90 -20.54 7.33 18.11
CA PRO A 90 -19.57 8.26 17.54
C PRO A 90 -18.16 7.67 17.35
N PHE A 91 -17.81 6.62 18.10
CA PHE A 91 -16.54 5.92 17.93
C PHE A 91 -16.41 5.19 16.58
N VAL A 92 -17.49 5.00 15.82
CA VAL A 92 -17.42 4.38 14.49
C VAL A 92 -16.54 5.16 13.52
N TRP A 93 -16.41 6.48 13.70
CA TRP A 93 -15.49 7.31 12.92
C TRP A 93 -14.03 7.01 13.23
N LEU A 94 -13.70 6.74 14.51
CA LEU A 94 -12.39 6.21 14.91
C LEU A 94 -12.18 4.80 14.33
N GLY A 95 -13.23 3.97 14.32
CA GLY A 95 -13.25 2.68 13.63
C GLY A 95 -12.92 2.81 12.15
N ALA A 96 -13.51 3.78 11.45
CA ALA A 96 -13.25 4.03 10.04
C ALA A 96 -11.78 4.41 9.76
N LEU A 97 -11.14 5.18 10.66
CA LEU A 97 -9.70 5.46 10.57
C LEU A 97 -8.87 4.18 10.72
N SER A 98 -9.16 3.34 11.71
CA SER A 98 -8.50 2.04 11.91
C SER A 98 -8.68 1.10 10.71
N VAL A 99 -9.90 1.05 10.16
CA VAL A 99 -10.21 0.26 8.97
C VAL A 99 -9.46 0.78 7.76
N GLY A 100 -9.40 2.09 7.56
CA GLY A 100 -8.63 2.66 6.46
C GLY A 100 -7.14 2.35 6.54
N LEU A 101 -6.55 2.40 7.75
CA LEU A 101 -5.16 1.99 7.97
C LEU A 101 -4.95 0.49 7.67
N SER A 102 -5.87 -0.36 8.10
CA SER A 102 -5.84 -1.80 7.78
C SER A 102 -5.99 -2.06 6.29
N SER A 103 -6.98 -1.43 5.64
CA SER A 103 -7.23 -1.56 4.20
C SER A 103 -6.03 -1.07 3.38
N GLY A 104 -5.33 -0.02 3.80
CA GLY A 104 -4.10 0.42 3.15
C GLY A 104 -2.92 -0.53 3.34
N ALA A 105 -2.58 -0.85 4.60
CA ALA A 105 -1.39 -1.63 4.93
C ALA A 105 -1.51 -3.14 4.58
N SER A 106 -2.70 -3.72 4.75
CA SER A 106 -2.98 -5.13 4.45
C SER A 106 -3.65 -5.26 3.08
N GLY A 107 -4.71 -4.51 2.83
CA GLY A 107 -5.58 -4.72 1.68
C GLY A 107 -4.97 -4.28 0.35
N ILE A 108 -4.54 -3.03 0.23
CA ILE A 108 -3.99 -2.52 -1.02
C ILE A 108 -2.67 -3.22 -1.36
N VAL A 109 -1.82 -3.49 -0.37
CA VAL A 109 -0.57 -4.26 -0.57
C VAL A 109 -0.86 -5.64 -1.15
N THR A 110 -1.88 -6.30 -0.60
CA THR A 110 -2.33 -7.61 -1.09
C THR A 110 -2.96 -7.51 -2.48
N ALA A 111 -3.82 -6.53 -2.71
CA ALA A 111 -4.45 -6.30 -4.00
C ALA A 111 -3.42 -5.97 -5.08
N HIS A 112 -2.35 -5.27 -4.73
CA HIS A 112 -1.21 -5.01 -5.59
C HIS A 112 -0.54 -6.32 -6.03
N GLU A 113 -0.15 -7.19 -5.09
CA GLU A 113 0.45 -8.50 -5.36
C GLU A 113 -0.48 -9.40 -6.20
N LEU A 114 -1.73 -9.56 -5.78
CA LEU A 114 -2.70 -10.41 -6.47
C LEU A 114 -3.09 -9.84 -7.84
N GLY A 115 -3.00 -8.53 -8.03
CA GLY A 115 -3.32 -7.81 -9.26
C GLY A 115 -2.31 -8.03 -10.40
N HIS A 116 -1.08 -8.43 -10.08
CA HIS A 116 -0.05 -8.83 -11.05
C HIS A 116 -0.21 -10.27 -11.55
N ARG A 117 -1.03 -11.07 -10.86
CA ARG A 117 -1.28 -12.45 -11.26
C ARG A 117 -2.13 -12.52 -12.52
N ARG A 118 -2.25 -13.74 -13.07
CA ARG A 118 -2.94 -14.01 -14.33
C ARG A 118 -4.30 -13.28 -14.38
N PRO A 119 -4.54 -12.43 -15.40
CA PRO A 119 -5.81 -11.72 -15.54
C PRO A 119 -7.00 -12.68 -15.53
N ARG A 120 -8.08 -12.28 -14.84
CA ARG A 120 -9.32 -13.06 -14.65
C ARG A 120 -9.19 -14.36 -13.83
N SER A 121 -8.05 -14.63 -13.22
CA SER A 121 -7.94 -15.67 -12.19
C SER A 121 -8.71 -15.29 -10.91
N ALA A 122 -8.93 -16.25 -10.01
CA ALA A 122 -9.55 -15.99 -8.71
C ALA A 122 -8.77 -14.93 -7.91
N SER A 123 -7.43 -15.02 -7.87
CA SER A 123 -6.58 -14.02 -7.24
C SER A 123 -6.76 -12.63 -7.85
N TRP A 124 -6.82 -12.54 -9.18
CA TRP A 124 -6.99 -11.26 -9.87
C TRP A 124 -8.36 -10.62 -9.57
N TRP A 125 -9.42 -11.42 -9.49
CA TRP A 125 -10.74 -10.92 -9.09
C TRP A 125 -10.78 -10.50 -7.63
N LEU A 126 -10.08 -11.22 -6.75
CA LEU A 126 -9.96 -10.87 -5.35
C LEU A 126 -9.21 -9.54 -5.16
N SER A 127 -8.11 -9.31 -5.90
CA SER A 127 -7.45 -7.99 -5.99
C SER A 127 -8.42 -6.88 -6.36
N ARG A 128 -9.29 -7.11 -7.35
CA ARG A 128 -10.28 -6.13 -7.79
C ARG A 128 -11.36 -5.89 -6.74
N LEU A 129 -11.78 -6.92 -6.02
CA LEU A 129 -12.72 -6.77 -4.91
C LEU A 129 -12.13 -5.86 -3.83
N ASP A 130 -10.89 -6.12 -3.41
CA ASP A 130 -10.20 -5.32 -2.39
C ASP A 130 -10.04 -3.85 -2.82
N LEU A 131 -9.67 -3.59 -4.08
CA LEU A 131 -9.56 -2.22 -4.59
C LEU A 131 -10.92 -1.53 -4.73
N MET A 132 -11.99 -2.27 -5.02
CA MET A 132 -13.35 -1.72 -5.03
C MET A 132 -13.78 -1.30 -3.62
N CYS A 133 -13.42 -2.09 -2.60
CA CYS A 133 -13.66 -1.81 -1.19
C CYS A 133 -12.99 -0.53 -0.67
N VAL A 134 -12.05 0.06 -1.42
CA VAL A 134 -11.39 1.34 -1.09
C VAL A 134 -11.52 2.39 -2.21
N LEU A 135 -12.44 2.21 -3.15
CA LEU A 135 -12.69 3.15 -4.27
C LEU A 135 -11.46 3.40 -5.18
N TYR A 136 -10.61 2.39 -5.35
CA TYR A 136 -9.36 2.52 -6.10
C TYR A 136 -9.20 1.49 -7.22
N LEU A 137 -10.32 1.04 -7.79
CA LEU A 137 -10.37 -0.05 -8.77
C LEU A 137 -9.57 0.21 -10.08
N HIS A 138 -9.34 1.49 -10.41
CA HIS A 138 -8.53 1.89 -11.56
C HIS A 138 -7.03 1.61 -11.36
N PHE A 139 -6.58 1.42 -10.13
CA PHE A 139 -5.17 1.23 -9.78
C PHE A 139 -4.50 0.08 -10.53
N THR A 140 -5.13 -1.10 -10.63
CA THR A 140 -4.54 -2.22 -11.38
C THR A 140 -4.29 -1.90 -12.85
N ILE A 141 -5.12 -1.04 -13.45
CA ILE A 141 -4.93 -0.59 -14.82
C ILE A 141 -3.76 0.38 -14.88
N GLU A 142 -3.77 1.40 -14.02
CA GLU A 142 -2.70 2.39 -13.99
C GLU A 142 -1.35 1.73 -13.70
N HIS A 143 -1.29 0.98 -12.61
CA HIS A 143 -0.07 0.36 -12.14
C HIS A 143 0.56 -0.57 -13.19
N ASN A 144 -0.24 -1.45 -13.79
CA ASN A 144 0.26 -2.50 -14.67
C ASN A 144 0.52 -2.00 -16.10
N TYR A 145 -0.25 -1.02 -16.60
CA TYR A 145 -0.14 -0.56 -17.99
C TYR A 145 0.59 0.77 -18.15
N THR A 146 0.74 1.56 -17.09
CA THR A 146 1.39 2.88 -17.16
C THR A 146 2.59 2.96 -16.22
N HIS A 147 2.43 2.70 -14.92
CA HIS A 147 3.45 2.98 -13.92
C HIS A 147 4.67 2.07 -14.11
N HIS A 148 4.49 0.75 -14.19
CA HIS A 148 5.60 -0.19 -14.47
C HIS A 148 6.37 0.12 -15.76
N LYS A 149 5.70 0.72 -16.75
CA LYS A 149 6.35 1.15 -17.99
C LYS A 149 7.15 2.44 -17.79
N HIS A 150 6.62 3.38 -17.01
CA HIS A 150 7.12 4.75 -16.91
C HIS A 150 7.73 5.12 -15.56
N TRP A 151 7.87 4.21 -14.60
CA TRP A 151 8.37 4.49 -13.25
C TRP A 151 9.66 5.30 -13.25
N ALA A 152 9.78 6.20 -12.28
CA ALA A 152 10.80 7.23 -12.17
C ALA A 152 10.87 8.23 -13.35
N LYS A 153 9.99 8.20 -14.35
CA LYS A 153 9.94 9.23 -15.41
C LYS A 153 9.02 10.38 -15.03
N SER A 154 9.25 11.56 -15.61
CA SER A 154 8.41 12.75 -15.40
C SER A 154 6.94 12.55 -15.78
N ARG A 155 6.65 11.65 -16.73
CA ARG A 155 5.29 11.34 -17.20
C ARG A 155 4.52 10.36 -16.31
N ASP A 156 5.20 9.67 -15.40
CA ASP A 156 4.58 8.75 -14.46
C ASP A 156 3.93 9.55 -13.32
N PRO A 157 2.60 9.42 -13.08
CA PRO A 157 1.90 10.19 -12.06
C PRO A 157 2.46 10.03 -10.65
N THR A 158 2.93 8.84 -10.32
CA THR A 158 3.43 8.45 -8.98
C THR A 158 4.91 8.79 -8.78
N SER A 159 5.62 9.18 -9.83
CA SER A 159 6.99 9.69 -9.72
C SER A 159 7.03 11.01 -8.95
N SER A 160 7.95 11.13 -7.99
CA SER A 160 8.04 12.28 -7.09
C SER A 160 9.42 12.93 -7.16
N PRO A 161 9.66 14.00 -7.93
CA PRO A 161 10.95 14.68 -7.97
C PRO A 161 11.28 15.34 -6.63
N TRP A 162 12.57 15.67 -6.44
CA TRP A 162 13.04 16.39 -5.26
C TRP A 162 12.24 17.66 -4.99
N GLY A 163 12.00 17.93 -3.71
CA GLY A 163 11.25 19.11 -3.24
C GLY A 163 9.73 18.92 -3.24
N ARG A 164 9.18 17.87 -3.87
CA ARG A 164 7.75 17.54 -3.77
C ARG A 164 7.39 17.12 -2.34
N ASN A 165 6.39 17.73 -1.71
CA ASN A 165 5.86 17.27 -0.42
C ASN A 165 4.71 16.26 -0.61
N VAL A 166 4.43 15.47 0.42
CA VAL A 166 3.41 14.39 0.37
C VAL A 166 2.00 14.91 0.11
N TYR A 167 1.63 16.08 0.64
CA TYR A 167 0.30 16.66 0.49
C TYR A 167 0.00 17.05 -0.96
N TYR A 168 0.94 17.78 -1.59
CA TYR A 168 0.84 18.13 -3.00
C TYR A 168 0.91 16.89 -3.88
N HIS A 169 1.75 15.91 -3.52
CA HIS A 169 1.83 14.62 -4.23
C HIS A 169 0.46 13.94 -4.28
N PHE A 170 -0.19 13.78 -3.12
CA PHE A 170 -1.49 13.13 -2.97
C PHE A 170 -2.60 13.79 -3.83
N ILE A 171 -2.72 15.12 -3.79
CA ILE A 171 -3.76 15.83 -4.54
C ILE A 171 -3.54 15.73 -6.04
N ARG A 172 -2.27 15.71 -6.49
CA ARG A 172 -1.91 15.65 -7.91
C ARG A 172 -2.02 14.25 -8.50
N THR A 173 -1.58 13.24 -7.78
CA THR A 173 -1.33 11.89 -8.33
C THR A 173 -2.62 11.20 -8.77
N ILE A 174 -3.66 11.21 -7.94
CA ILE A 174 -4.93 10.49 -8.17
C ILE A 174 -5.60 10.89 -9.51
N PRO A 175 -5.88 12.18 -9.82
CA PRO A 175 -6.52 12.53 -11.08
C PRO A 175 -5.65 12.20 -12.30
N LEU A 176 -4.31 12.25 -12.16
CA LEU A 176 -3.39 11.88 -13.22
C LEU A 176 -3.36 10.36 -13.45
N GLN A 177 -3.43 9.56 -12.39
CA GLN A 177 -3.54 8.10 -12.46
C GLN A 177 -4.85 7.67 -13.13
N VAL A 178 -5.99 8.27 -12.76
CA VAL A 178 -7.27 8.01 -13.43
C VAL A 178 -7.19 8.34 -14.92
N LYS A 179 -6.56 9.48 -15.28
CA LYS A 179 -6.34 9.88 -16.67
C LYS A 179 -5.43 8.92 -17.42
N GLY A 180 -4.37 8.42 -16.79
CA GLY A 180 -3.46 7.41 -17.32
C GLY A 180 -4.20 6.10 -17.61
N ALA A 181 -4.93 5.60 -16.62
CA ALA A 181 -5.71 4.38 -16.71
C ALA A 181 -6.77 4.48 -17.81
N TYR A 182 -7.46 5.61 -17.89
CA TYR A 182 -8.48 5.85 -18.91
C TYR A 182 -7.88 5.85 -20.32
N ARG A 183 -6.70 6.44 -20.51
CA ARG A 183 -5.98 6.41 -21.80
C ARG A 183 -5.54 4.99 -22.16
N ALA A 184 -5.16 4.18 -21.18
CA ALA A 184 -4.72 2.81 -21.40
C ALA A 184 -5.89 1.84 -21.70
N LYS A 185 -6.97 1.93 -20.91
CA LYS A 185 -8.14 1.02 -20.97
C LYS A 185 -9.45 1.78 -20.69
N PRO A 186 -9.97 2.58 -21.65
CA PRO A 186 -11.11 3.45 -21.40
C PRO A 186 -12.39 2.70 -21.05
N LYS A 187 -12.64 1.54 -21.67
CA LYS A 187 -13.82 0.70 -21.37
C LYS A 187 -13.78 0.19 -19.93
N ASP A 188 -12.65 -0.36 -19.51
CA ASP A 188 -12.50 -0.97 -18.18
C ASP A 188 -12.57 0.08 -17.07
N VAL A 189 -12.03 1.29 -17.30
CA VAL A 189 -12.14 2.41 -16.35
C VAL A 189 -13.57 2.92 -16.25
N LYS A 190 -14.30 3.07 -17.37
CA LYS A 190 -15.72 3.47 -17.33
C LYS A 190 -16.54 2.49 -16.49
N VAL A 191 -16.40 1.19 -16.74
CA VAL A 191 -17.08 0.16 -15.94
C VAL A 191 -16.70 0.26 -14.46
N SER A 192 -15.40 0.41 -14.18
CA SER A 192 -14.91 0.52 -12.80
C SER A 192 -15.52 1.74 -12.08
N MET A 193 -15.62 2.88 -12.74
CA MET A 193 -16.22 4.09 -12.19
C MET A 193 -17.74 3.98 -12.04
N THR A 194 -18.44 3.38 -13.00
CA THR A 194 -19.88 3.14 -12.92
C THR A 194 -20.23 2.24 -11.74
N VAL A 195 -19.52 1.12 -11.56
CA VAL A 195 -19.76 0.18 -10.45
C VAL A 195 -19.53 0.86 -9.10
N GLN A 196 -18.44 1.61 -8.95
CA GLN A 196 -18.17 2.35 -7.72
C GLN A 196 -19.23 3.45 -7.47
N GLY A 197 -19.65 4.17 -8.51
CA GLY A 197 -20.72 5.18 -8.40
C GLY A 197 -22.05 4.59 -7.95
N ILE A 198 -22.45 3.43 -8.50
CA ILE A 198 -23.65 2.70 -8.08
C ILE A 198 -23.52 2.25 -6.62
N MET A 199 -22.37 1.69 -6.24
CA MET A 199 -22.12 1.27 -4.85
C MET A 199 -22.25 2.45 -3.87
N LEU A 200 -21.67 3.60 -4.19
CA LEU A 200 -21.78 4.81 -3.36
C LEU A 200 -23.22 5.32 -3.27
N LEU A 201 -23.98 5.29 -4.37
CA LEU A 201 -25.39 5.65 -4.38
C LEU A 201 -26.22 4.70 -3.51
N ILE A 202 -25.97 3.39 -3.59
CA ILE A 202 -26.64 2.40 -2.74
C ILE A 202 -26.34 2.67 -1.27
N MET A 203 -25.07 2.93 -0.91
CA MET A 203 -24.70 3.28 0.47
C MET A 203 -25.37 4.56 0.95
N LEU A 204 -25.49 5.58 0.09
CA LEU A 204 -26.20 6.81 0.41
C LEU A 204 -27.68 6.57 0.72
N ILE A 205 -28.34 5.72 -0.09
CA ILE A 205 -29.75 5.34 0.11
C ILE A 205 -29.91 4.56 1.42
N ILE A 206 -28.97 3.68 1.76
CA ILE A 206 -28.99 2.91 3.02
C ILE A 206 -28.83 3.85 4.23
N SER A 207 -27.77 4.67 4.25
CA SER A 207 -27.51 5.61 5.34
C SER A 207 -26.36 6.57 4.97
N PRO A 208 -26.54 7.89 5.15
CA PRO A 208 -25.44 8.85 5.01
C PRO A 208 -24.25 8.57 5.94
N ILE A 209 -24.49 7.97 7.11
CA ILE A 209 -23.42 7.58 8.05
C ILE A 209 -22.61 6.42 7.46
N VAL A 210 -23.27 5.40 6.89
CA VAL A 210 -22.61 4.26 6.23
C VAL A 210 -21.73 4.74 5.08
N LEU A 211 -22.27 5.64 4.25
CA LEU A 211 -21.48 6.29 3.20
C LEU A 211 -20.28 7.05 3.80
N GLY A 212 -20.51 7.86 4.84
CA GLY A 212 -19.47 8.68 5.46
C GLY A 212 -18.30 7.87 6.01
N VAL A 213 -18.57 6.78 6.75
CA VAL A 213 -17.51 5.91 7.29
C VAL A 213 -16.79 5.15 6.17
N PHE A 214 -17.51 4.77 5.11
CA PHE A 214 -16.91 4.11 3.94
C PHE A 214 -15.98 5.06 3.17
N LEU A 215 -16.39 6.31 2.96
CA LEU A 215 -15.56 7.33 2.32
C LEU A 215 -14.32 7.66 3.16
N LEU A 216 -14.46 7.77 4.48
CA LEU A 216 -13.34 8.05 5.37
C LEU A 216 -12.30 6.92 5.36
N GLN A 217 -12.72 5.66 5.47
CA GLN A 217 -11.78 4.54 5.42
C GLN A 217 -11.09 4.44 4.05
N ALA A 218 -11.84 4.66 2.96
CA ALA A 218 -11.28 4.64 1.61
C ALA A 218 -10.24 5.75 1.43
N PHE A 219 -10.53 6.96 1.91
CA PHE A 219 -9.61 8.10 1.88
C PHE A 219 -8.29 7.78 2.59
N VAL A 220 -8.34 7.21 3.80
CA VAL A 220 -7.14 6.83 4.57
C VAL A 220 -6.35 5.73 3.84
N ALA A 221 -7.03 4.72 3.29
CA ALA A 221 -6.36 3.65 2.53
C ALA A 221 -5.66 4.18 1.27
N ILE A 222 -6.34 5.03 0.50
CA ILE A 222 -5.77 5.70 -0.69
C ILE A 222 -4.59 6.60 -0.28
N TYR A 223 -4.70 7.35 0.81
CA TYR A 223 -3.60 8.16 1.31
C TYR A 223 -2.35 7.32 1.62
N LEU A 224 -2.52 6.16 2.26
CA LEU A 224 -1.41 5.24 2.53
C LEU A 224 -0.75 4.72 1.24
N LEU A 225 -1.55 4.33 0.24
CA LEU A 225 -1.02 3.90 -1.06
C LEU A 225 -0.18 5.00 -1.72
N GLU A 226 -0.71 6.22 -1.79
CA GLU A 226 0.00 7.33 -2.42
C GLU A 226 1.20 7.81 -1.61
N PHE A 227 1.15 7.67 -0.28
CA PHE A 227 2.33 7.85 0.57
C PHE A 227 3.43 6.84 0.23
N VAL A 228 3.08 5.57 0.02
CA VAL A 228 4.05 4.53 -0.36
C VAL A 228 4.65 4.82 -1.74
N ASN A 229 3.82 5.15 -2.73
CA ASN A 229 4.27 5.57 -4.07
C ASN A 229 5.22 6.79 -3.98
N TYR A 230 4.83 7.79 -3.20
CA TYR A 230 5.62 8.99 -2.95
C TYR A 230 7.01 8.65 -2.38
N LEU A 231 7.03 7.81 -1.34
CA LEU A 231 8.24 7.37 -0.63
C LEU A 231 9.18 6.61 -1.56
N GLN A 232 8.66 5.59 -2.26
CA GLN A 232 9.41 4.67 -3.09
C GLN A 232 10.09 5.33 -4.31
N HIS A 233 9.53 6.42 -4.81
CA HIS A 233 10.04 7.12 -6.00
C HIS A 233 10.51 8.55 -5.71
N HIS A 234 10.73 8.92 -4.44
CA HIS A 234 11.09 10.29 -4.09
C HIS A 234 12.49 10.67 -4.58
N GLY A 235 12.63 11.74 -5.36
CA GLY A 235 13.90 12.28 -5.82
C GLY A 235 14.59 11.49 -6.93
N LEU A 236 14.16 10.25 -7.19
CA LEU A 236 14.77 9.36 -8.20
C LEU A 236 14.12 9.62 -9.55
N VAL A 237 14.92 10.02 -10.54
CA VAL A 237 14.44 10.40 -11.87
C VAL A 237 15.22 9.65 -12.93
N ARG A 238 14.48 8.93 -13.77
CA ARG A 238 14.93 8.25 -14.98
C ARG A 238 14.76 9.16 -16.17
N GLN A 239 15.80 9.34 -16.97
CA GLN A 239 15.73 10.14 -18.20
C GLN A 239 14.92 9.44 -19.30
N GLU A 240 14.52 10.20 -20.32
CA GLU A 240 13.92 9.59 -21.50
C GLU A 240 14.97 8.81 -22.30
N GLY A 241 14.63 7.59 -22.72
CA GLY A 241 15.56 6.65 -23.36
C GLY A 241 16.40 5.81 -22.40
N GLU A 242 16.51 6.21 -21.12
CA GLU A 242 17.27 5.45 -20.11
C GLU A 242 16.57 4.13 -19.75
N ARG A 243 17.37 3.04 -19.66
CA ARG A 243 16.88 1.72 -19.24
C ARG A 243 16.60 1.73 -17.74
N ALA A 244 15.46 1.15 -17.36
CA ALA A 244 15.13 0.94 -15.95
C ALA A 244 16.15 0.01 -15.28
N ASN A 245 16.53 0.36 -14.06
CA ASN A 245 17.43 -0.40 -13.19
C ASN A 245 17.06 -0.11 -11.74
N ALA A 246 17.61 -0.88 -10.79
CA ALA A 246 17.24 -0.78 -9.39
C ALA A 246 17.54 0.57 -8.69
N SER A 247 18.42 1.42 -9.23
CA SER A 247 18.70 2.74 -8.65
C SER A 247 17.55 3.76 -8.82
N HIS A 248 16.52 3.42 -9.59
CA HIS A 248 15.35 4.27 -9.84
C HIS A 248 14.22 4.10 -8.81
N ALA A 249 14.42 3.27 -7.78
CA ALA A 249 13.49 3.08 -6.68
C ALA A 249 14.25 3.00 -5.36
N TRP A 250 13.64 3.48 -4.28
CA TRP A 250 14.15 3.25 -2.94
C TRP A 250 13.83 1.84 -2.48
N GLU A 251 14.77 1.22 -1.78
CA GLU A 251 14.60 -0.06 -1.11
C GLU A 251 14.61 0.13 0.41
N SER A 252 13.91 -0.73 1.15
CA SER A 252 14.05 -0.79 2.60
C SER A 252 14.16 -2.22 3.09
N ARG A 253 15.26 -2.47 3.80
CA ARG A 253 15.60 -3.78 4.37
C ARG A 253 15.11 -3.95 5.81
N HIS A 254 14.28 -3.03 6.31
CA HIS A 254 13.73 -3.09 7.66
C HIS A 254 12.77 -4.28 7.81
N ARG A 255 13.11 -5.19 8.74
CA ARG A 255 12.43 -6.49 8.85
C ARG A 255 10.95 -6.37 9.12
N TRP A 256 10.55 -5.49 10.05
CA TRP A 256 9.15 -5.34 10.44
C TRP A 256 8.32 -4.86 9.24
N SER A 257 8.73 -3.76 8.59
CA SER A 257 8.11 -3.27 7.36
C SER A 257 8.02 -4.34 6.26
N ARG A 258 9.09 -5.09 6.05
CA ARG A 258 9.12 -6.18 5.05
C ARG A 258 8.08 -7.26 5.35
N TRP A 259 8.05 -7.77 6.58
CA TRP A 259 7.16 -8.88 6.94
C TRP A 259 5.68 -8.47 6.98
N THR A 260 5.37 -7.30 7.51
CA THR A 260 3.97 -6.85 7.65
C THR A 260 3.37 -6.31 6.35
N LEU A 261 4.21 -5.90 5.40
CA LEU A 261 3.81 -5.38 4.09
C LEU A 261 4.16 -6.33 2.94
N LEU A 262 4.24 -7.63 3.21
CA LEU A 262 4.45 -8.68 2.20
C LEU A 262 5.62 -8.36 1.25
N GLU A 263 6.80 -8.07 1.80
CA GLU A 263 8.05 -7.80 1.08
C GLU A 263 8.00 -6.63 0.07
N LEU A 264 6.91 -5.85 0.03
CA LEU A 264 6.76 -4.64 -0.78
C LEU A 264 7.94 -3.66 -0.67
N PRO A 265 8.60 -3.51 0.51
CA PRO A 265 9.79 -2.65 0.62
C PRO A 265 10.99 -3.06 -0.26
N LEU A 266 11.04 -4.29 -0.78
CA LEU A 266 12.00 -4.74 -1.81
C LEU A 266 11.55 -4.28 -3.22
N HIS A 267 11.21 -3.00 -3.30
CA HIS A 267 10.52 -2.38 -4.43
C HIS A 267 11.31 -2.39 -5.74
N PRO A 268 12.65 -2.22 -5.75
CA PRO A 268 13.42 -2.34 -6.99
C PRO A 268 13.24 -3.71 -7.66
N SER A 269 13.28 -4.79 -6.88
CA SER A 269 13.09 -6.16 -7.38
C SER A 269 11.75 -6.32 -8.09
N HIS A 270 10.70 -5.75 -7.47
CA HIS A 270 9.36 -5.72 -8.04
C HIS A 270 9.30 -4.98 -9.38
N HIS A 271 9.91 -3.80 -9.50
CA HIS A 271 9.90 -3.07 -10.77
C HIS A 271 10.79 -3.67 -11.86
N LEU A 272 11.84 -4.37 -11.48
CA LEU A 272 12.68 -5.12 -12.43
C LEU A 272 11.89 -6.29 -13.04
N LYS A 273 11.05 -6.96 -12.24
CA LYS A 273 10.18 -8.04 -12.71
C LYS A 273 8.88 -8.11 -11.90
N ALA A 274 7.86 -7.39 -12.37
CA ALA A 274 6.56 -7.23 -11.70
C ALA A 274 5.76 -8.54 -11.52
N SER A 275 6.12 -9.61 -12.23
CA SER A 275 5.50 -10.93 -12.11
C SER A 275 6.13 -11.81 -11.02
N THR A 276 7.19 -11.33 -10.36
CA THR A 276 7.84 -12.03 -9.24
C THR A 276 6.94 -11.96 -8.02
N PRO A 277 6.49 -13.11 -7.47
CA PRO A 277 5.71 -13.12 -6.24
C PRO A 277 6.52 -12.56 -5.06
N TYR A 278 5.83 -11.95 -4.10
CA TYR A 278 6.47 -11.26 -2.98
C TYR A 278 7.56 -12.07 -2.23
N GLN A 279 7.34 -13.38 -2.01
CA GLN A 279 8.29 -14.23 -1.30
C GLN A 279 9.58 -14.57 -2.11
N LYS A 280 9.64 -14.12 -3.36
CA LYS A 280 10.79 -14.25 -4.26
C LYS A 280 11.45 -12.91 -4.58
N LEU A 281 10.97 -11.81 -4.00
CA LEU A 281 11.63 -10.52 -4.14
C LEU A 281 13.00 -10.58 -3.44
N ASP A 282 13.98 -9.94 -4.06
CA ASP A 282 15.38 -9.97 -3.62
C ASP A 282 15.90 -8.55 -3.34
N SER A 283 16.99 -8.45 -2.58
CA SER A 283 17.61 -7.18 -2.24
C SER A 283 18.58 -6.73 -3.34
N HIS A 284 18.59 -5.43 -3.62
CA HIS A 284 19.43 -4.82 -4.66
C HIS A 284 20.40 -3.80 -4.07
N ASP A 285 21.68 -4.14 -3.96
CA ASP A 285 22.72 -3.26 -3.38
C ASP A 285 22.97 -2.00 -4.23
N GLU A 286 22.65 -2.04 -5.52
CA GLU A 286 22.69 -0.89 -6.42
C GLU A 286 21.52 0.09 -6.22
N SER A 287 20.57 -0.21 -5.34
CA SER A 287 19.44 0.67 -5.03
C SER A 287 19.72 1.58 -3.83
N PRO A 288 19.25 2.84 -3.84
CA PRO A 288 19.34 3.69 -2.66
C PRO A 288 18.44 3.14 -1.53
N GLN A 289 18.97 3.11 -0.30
CA GLN A 289 18.26 2.58 0.86
C GLN A 289 17.47 3.66 1.61
N LEU A 290 16.25 3.38 2.05
CA LEU A 290 15.48 4.32 2.87
C LEU A 290 16.17 4.56 4.22
N PRO A 291 16.06 5.78 4.79
CA PRO A 291 16.64 6.10 6.10
C PRO A 291 16.06 5.26 7.26
N ASN A 292 14.81 4.82 7.13
CA ASN A 292 14.12 3.92 8.04
C ASN A 292 13.08 3.08 7.28
N GLY A 293 12.42 2.15 7.98
CA GLY A 293 11.27 1.44 7.44
C GLY A 293 10.01 2.31 7.36
N TYR A 294 8.99 1.75 6.73
CA TYR A 294 7.85 2.49 6.19
C TYR A 294 7.04 3.18 7.30
N TYR A 295 6.92 2.54 8.45
CA TYR A 295 6.14 3.05 9.59
C TYR A 295 6.77 4.31 10.20
N VAL A 296 8.10 4.36 10.31
CA VAL A 296 8.82 5.56 10.74
C VAL A 296 8.78 6.62 9.65
N MET A 297 8.95 6.21 8.39
CA MET A 297 8.96 7.14 7.26
C MET A 297 7.60 7.83 7.08
N PHE A 298 6.48 7.18 7.44
CA PHE A 298 5.15 7.79 7.46
C PHE A 298 5.14 9.07 8.31
N TRP A 299 5.59 8.99 9.56
CA TRP A 299 5.67 10.14 10.45
C TRP A 299 6.59 11.24 9.92
N THR A 300 7.75 10.86 9.37
CA THR A 300 8.67 11.86 8.81
C THR A 300 8.08 12.58 7.61
N ALA A 301 7.32 11.89 6.74
CA ALA A 301 6.71 12.48 5.54
C ALA A 301 5.64 13.52 5.86
N LEU A 302 4.98 13.41 7.02
CA LEU A 302 4.06 14.43 7.54
C LEU A 302 4.77 15.74 7.91
N ILE A 303 6.11 15.73 8.00
CA ILE A 303 6.94 16.92 8.24
C ILE A 303 7.88 17.09 7.04
N PRO A 304 7.43 17.72 5.94
CA PRO A 304 8.18 17.71 4.67
C PRO A 304 9.65 18.17 4.77
N PRO A 305 10.02 19.21 5.54
CA PRO A 305 11.42 19.59 5.70
C PRO A 305 12.28 18.47 6.32
N LEU A 306 11.75 17.76 7.32
CA LEU A 306 12.43 16.63 7.95
C LEU A 306 12.57 15.47 6.96
N PHE A 307 11.49 15.11 6.27
CA PHE A 307 11.51 14.08 5.24
C PHE A 307 12.55 14.36 4.16
N HIS A 308 12.53 15.56 3.57
CA HIS A 308 13.46 15.94 2.51
C HIS A 308 14.91 15.91 3.00
N HIS A 309 15.17 16.36 4.23
CA HIS A 309 16.50 16.29 4.83
C HIS A 309 17.01 14.85 4.94
N ARG A 310 16.19 13.94 5.50
CA ARG A 310 16.56 12.54 5.68
C ARG A 310 16.74 11.79 4.36
N MET A 311 15.84 12.01 3.40
CA MET A 311 15.94 11.41 2.07
C MET A 311 17.20 11.89 1.32
N LYS A 312 17.52 13.19 1.40
CA LYS A 312 18.76 13.72 0.80
C LYS A 312 20.02 13.16 1.45
N GLN A 313 20.05 13.02 2.78
CA GLN A 313 21.18 12.41 3.47
C GLN A 313 21.43 10.98 3.00
N SER A 314 20.37 10.16 2.92
CA SER A 314 20.50 8.78 2.45
C SER A 314 20.93 8.71 0.98
N TYR A 315 20.38 9.60 0.14
CA TYR A 315 20.76 9.66 -1.27
C TYR A 315 22.24 10.04 -1.46
N ASN A 316 22.74 10.99 -0.68
CA ASN A 316 24.14 11.39 -0.72
C ASN A 316 25.08 10.26 -0.26
N ALA A 317 24.70 9.52 0.79
CA ALA A 317 25.45 8.36 1.24
C ALA A 317 25.50 7.26 0.16
N TYR A 318 24.37 6.97 -0.49
CA TYR A 318 24.30 6.09 -1.65
C TYR A 318 25.23 6.58 -2.78
N LYS A 319 25.20 7.86 -3.12
CA LYS A 319 26.05 8.43 -4.18
C LYS A 319 27.55 8.27 -3.90
N GLN A 320 27.97 8.28 -2.64
CA GLN A 320 29.36 8.05 -2.23
C GLN A 320 29.78 6.57 -2.32
N GLN A 321 28.82 5.64 -2.20
CA GLN A 321 29.10 4.20 -2.31
C GLN A 321 29.27 3.73 -3.75
N VAL A 322 28.62 4.40 -4.70
CA VAL A 322 28.60 4.02 -6.13
C VAL A 322 29.54 4.89 -6.98
N SER A 323 30.15 5.92 -6.40
CA SER A 323 31.19 6.76 -7.05
C SER A 323 32.58 6.16 -6.89
#